data_AF-A0A0S3TL68-F1
#
_entry.id   AF-A0A0S3TL68-F1
#
_cell.length_a   1.000
_cell.length_b   1.000
_cell.length_c   1.000
_cell.angle_alpha   90.00
_cell.angle_beta   90.00
_cell.angle_gamma   90.00
#
_symmetry.space_group_name_H-M   'P 1'
#
loop_
_entity.id
_entity.type
_entity.pdbx_description
1 polymer ?
#
loop_
_entity_poly.entity_id
_entity_poly.type
_entity_poly.pdbx_seq_one_letter_code
_entity_poly.pdbx_strand_id
1 'polypeptide(L)'
;MAYRIEISSVAEAEADSAFLRLSQIISPSRASQWYAGLLQAIESLSQMPKGCPLARENEYFSQEIRQLLYGRGRNLYRILFTILE
;
A
#
# COMPACT_ATOMS: atom_id res chain seq x y z
N MET A 1 19.84 0.73 6.44
CA MET A 1 19.00 0.34 7.59
C MET A 1 17.72 -0.24 7.03
N ALA A 2 17.33 -1.43 7.46
CA ALA A 2 16.08 -2.05 7.00
C ALA A 2 15.00 -1.85 8.09
N TYR A 3 13.88 -1.26 7.71
CA TYR A 3 12.68 -1.17 8.54
C TYR A 3 11.94 -2.51 8.51
N ARG A 4 11.33 -2.88 9.63
CA ARG A 4 10.37 -3.98 9.67
C ARG A 4 9.02 -3.47 9.17
N ILE A 5 8.40 -4.23 8.28
CA ILE A 5 7.03 -3.98 7.84
C ILE A 5 6.07 -4.66 8.81
N GLU A 6 5.13 -3.89 9.35
CA GLU A 6 3.97 -4.40 10.08
C GLU A 6 2.71 -3.92 9.37
N ILE A 7 1.87 -4.86 8.94
CA ILE A 7 0.62 -4.59 8.24
C ILE A 7 -0.50 -4.65 9.27
N SER A 8 -1.29 -3.58 9.37
CA SER A 8 -2.46 -3.59 10.24
C SER A 8 -3.55 -4.49 9.67
N SER A 9 -4.38 -5.07 10.54
CA SER A 9 -5.51 -5.91 10.11
C SER A 9 -6.48 -5.17 9.19
N VAL A 10 -6.63 -3.86 9.37
CA VAL A 10 -7.44 -3.01 8.48
C VAL A 10 -6.82 -2.93 7.09
N ALA A 11 -5.51 -2.68 6.99
CA ALA A 11 -4.82 -2.60 5.72
C ALA A 11 -4.82 -3.93 4.97
N GLU A 12 -4.68 -5.05 5.69
CA GLU A 12 -4.79 -6.40 5.13
C GLU A 12 -6.20 -6.64 4.55
N ALA A 13 -7.25 -6.36 5.32
CA ALA A 13 -8.63 -6.52 4.86
C ALA A 13 -8.97 -5.63 3.64
N GLU A 14 -8.43 -4.41 3.59
CA GLU A 14 -8.58 -3.51 2.44
C GLU A 14 -7.85 -4.02 1.18
N ALA A 15 -6.63 -4.56 1.35
CA ALA A 15 -5.88 -5.16 0.26
C ALA A 15 -6.61 -6.37 -0.33
N ASP A 16 -7.14 -7.23 0.53
CA ASP A 16 -7.92 -8.42 0.13
C ASP A 16 -9.22 -8.02 -0.57
N SER A 17 -9.93 -7.03 -0.04
CA SER A 17 -11.14 -6.49 -0.67
C SER A 17 -10.87 -5.90 -2.05
N ALA A 18 -9.73 -5.22 -2.22
CA ALA A 18 -9.31 -4.69 -3.52
C ALA A 18 -8.99 -5.82 -4.51
N PHE A 19 -8.29 -6.87 -4.07
CA PHE A 19 -8.00 -8.06 -4.87
C PHE A 19 -9.29 -8.78 -5.31
N LEU A 20 -10.23 -9.01 -4.39
CA LEU A 20 -11.52 -9.63 -4.69
C LEU A 20 -12.35 -8.80 -5.67
N ARG A 21 -12.35 -7.48 -5.54
CA ARG A 21 -13.01 -6.60 -6.52
C ARG A 21 -12.34 -6.71 -7.89
N LEU A 22 -11.01 -6.70 -7.94
CA LEU A 22 -10.29 -6.79 -9.21
C LEU A 22 -10.52 -8.14 -9.89
N SER A 23 -10.53 -9.25 -9.15
CA SER A 23 -10.75 -10.59 -9.72
C SER A 23 -12.14 -10.77 -10.35
N GLN A 24 -13.11 -9.92 -10.01
CA GLN A 24 -14.43 -9.87 -10.66
C GLN A 24 -14.41 -9.09 -11.99
N ILE A 25 -13.41 -8.24 -12.21
CA ILE A 25 -13.34 -7.31 -13.36
C ILE A 25 -12.30 -7.77 -14.39
N ILE A 26 -11.21 -8.39 -13.93
CA ILE A 26 -10.10 -8.84 -14.79
C ILE A 26 -9.84 -10.34 -14.62
N SER A 27 -9.01 -10.92 -15.48
CA SER A 27 -8.68 -12.35 -15.39
C SER A 27 -8.03 -12.69 -14.03
N PRO A 28 -8.28 -13.89 -13.47
CA PRO A 28 -7.69 -14.32 -12.20
C PRO A 28 -6.17 -14.17 -12.17
N SER A 29 -5.47 -14.53 -13.26
CA SER A 29 -4.03 -14.39 -13.39
C SER A 29 -3.53 -12.95 -13.24
N ARG A 30 -4.25 -11.98 -13.81
CA ARG A 30 -3.90 -10.56 -13.71
C ARG A 30 -4.20 -10.00 -12.32
N ALA A 31 -5.28 -10.44 -11.69
CA ALA A 31 -5.58 -10.08 -10.31
C ALA A 31 -4.50 -10.60 -9.36
N SER A 32 -4.04 -11.85 -9.54
CA SER A 32 -2.95 -12.42 -8.74
C SER A 32 -1.63 -11.67 -8.95
N GLN A 33 -1.30 -11.31 -10.20
CA GLN A 33 -0.12 -10.49 -10.50
C GLN A 33 -0.20 -9.10 -9.85
N TRP A 34 -1.39 -8.49 -9.85
CA TRP A 34 -1.62 -7.21 -9.18
C TRP A 34 -1.40 -7.34 -7.67
N TYR A 35 -1.93 -8.38 -7.03
CA TYR A 35 -1.76 -8.57 -5.59
C TYR A 35 -0.30 -8.86 -5.22
N ALA A 36 0.40 -9.69 -5.99
CA ALA A 36 1.83 -9.92 -5.80
C ALA A 36 2.64 -8.62 -5.94
N GLY A 37 2.29 -7.78 -6.92
CA GLY A 37 2.93 -6.47 -7.10
C GLY A 37 2.63 -5.49 -5.96
N LEU A 38 1.44 -5.54 -5.36
CA LEU A 38 1.10 -4.77 -4.17
C LEU A 38 2.00 -5.15 -2.99
N LEU A 39 2.15 -6.46 -2.73
CA LEU A 39 3.02 -6.96 -1.67
C LEU A 39 4.48 -6.58 -1.90
N GLN A 40 4.98 -6.65 -3.14
CA GLN A 40 6.33 -6.18 -3.47
C GLN A 40 6.51 -4.66 -3.25
N ALA A 41 5.50 -3.87 -3.59
CA ALA A 41 5.52 -2.42 -3.35
C ALA A 41 5.59 -2.11 -1.85
N ILE A 42 4.81 -2.83 -1.02
CA ILE A 42 4.87 -2.74 0.44
C ILE A 42 6.25 -3.15 0.95
N GLU A 43 6.79 -4.27 0.49
CA GLU A 43 8.11 -4.77 0.93
C GLU A 43 9.24 -3.78 0.60
N SER A 44 9.12 -3.03 -0.50
CA SER A 44 10.10 -1.99 -0.86
C SER A 44 10.22 -0.87 0.18
N LEU A 45 9.18 -0.66 1.00
CA LEU A 45 9.19 0.30 2.11
C LEU A 45 10.18 -0.11 3.21
N SER A 46 10.64 -1.35 3.27
CA SER A 46 11.65 -1.78 4.23
C SER A 46 12.98 -1.04 4.03
N GLN A 47 13.30 -0.61 2.80
CA GLN A 47 14.59 0.01 2.49
C GLN A 47 14.55 1.54 2.46
N MET A 48 13.48 2.13 1.91
CA MET A 48 13.42 3.59 1.72
C MET A 48 12.02 4.19 1.98
N PRO A 49 11.44 4.02 3.18
CA PRO A 49 10.10 4.51 3.47
C PRO A 49 10.05 6.04 3.56
N LYS A 50 11.15 6.68 3.99
CA LYS A 50 11.29 8.16 4.05
C LYS A 50 11.35 8.81 2.66
N GLY A 51 11.53 8.04 1.58
CA GLY A 51 11.50 8.54 0.20
C GLY A 51 10.09 8.78 -0.34
N CYS A 52 9.07 8.23 0.30
CA CYS A 52 7.68 8.43 -0.08
C CYS A 52 7.15 9.79 0.40
N PRO A 53 6.33 10.50 -0.40
CA PRO A 53 5.77 11.78 0.00
C PRO A 53 4.80 11.64 1.19
N LEU A 54 4.57 12.75 1.89
CA LEU A 54 3.53 12.83 2.91
C LEU A 54 2.15 12.57 2.27
N ALA A 55 1.28 11.96 3.08
CA ALA A 55 -0.11 11.77 2.72
C ALA A 55 -0.86 13.11 2.80
N ARG A 56 -1.93 13.26 2.01
CA ARG A 56 -2.74 14.49 2.02
C ARG A 56 -3.31 14.79 3.41
N GLU A 57 -3.60 13.74 4.16
CA GLU A 57 -4.23 13.81 5.47
C GLU A 57 -3.23 14.09 6.58
N ASN A 58 -1.92 14.13 6.30
CA ASN A 58 -0.86 14.21 7.30
C ASN A 58 -1.07 15.35 8.30
N GLU A 59 -1.55 16.51 7.86
CA GLU A 59 -1.79 17.68 8.71
C GLU A 59 -2.87 17.44 9.79
N TYR A 60 -3.69 16.40 9.65
CA TYR A 60 -4.76 16.04 10.60
C TYR A 60 -4.32 15.00 11.64
N PHE A 61 -3.09 14.50 11.57
CA PHE A 61 -2.57 13.48 12.48
C PHE A 61 -1.32 13.98 13.22
N SER A 62 -1.15 13.52 14.46
CA SER A 62 0.03 13.83 15.27
C SER A 62 1.27 13.04 14.83
N GLN A 63 1.06 11.86 14.24
CA GLN A 63 2.10 11.03 13.67
C GLN A 63 2.27 11.36 12.18
N GLU A 64 3.51 11.32 11.71
CA GLU A 64 3.80 11.49 10.29
C GLU A 64 3.16 10.34 9.49
N ILE A 65 2.28 10.68 8.56
CA ILE A 65 1.65 9.74 7.63
C ILE A 65 2.20 9.99 6.22
N ARG A 66 2.71 8.93 5.63
CA ARG A 66 3.22 8.88 4.26
C ARG A 66 2.32 8.05 3.37
N GLN A 67 2.51 8.20 2.07
CA GLN A 67 1.78 7.44 1.08
C GLN A 67 2.67 6.89 -0.02
N LEU A 68 2.35 5.68 -0.47
CA LEU A 68 2.85 5.10 -1.72
C LEU A 68 1.68 4.90 -2.68
N LEU A 69 1.85 5.34 -3.93
CA LEU A 69 0.84 5.16 -4.97
C LEU A 69 1.09 3.84 -5.71
N TYR A 70 0.07 2.99 -5.81
CA TYR A 70 0.14 1.69 -6.47
C TYR A 70 -0.97 1.51 -7.49
N GLY A 71 -0.64 0.98 -8.66
CA GLY A 71 -1.58 0.85 -9.78
C GLY A 71 -1.61 2.08 -10.68
N ARG A 72 -2.65 2.20 -11.52
CA ARG A 72 -2.74 3.22 -12.59
C ARG A 72 -4.18 3.61 -12.89
N GLY A 73 -4.37 4.86 -13.31
CA GLY A 73 -5.66 5.39 -13.78
C GLY A 73 -6.75 5.27 -12.70
N ARG A 74 -7.89 4.67 -13.06
CA ARG A 74 -9.03 4.45 -12.15
C ARG A 74 -8.75 3.42 -11.05
N ASN A 75 -7.69 2.63 -11.20
CA ASN A 75 -7.26 1.61 -10.23
C ASN A 75 -5.97 2.05 -9.55
N LEU A 76 -5.85 3.35 -9.24
CA LEU A 76 -4.77 3.88 -8.43
C LEU A 76 -5.17 3.79 -6.95
N TYR A 77 -4.39 3.04 -6.19
CA TYR A 77 -4.54 2.82 -4.77
C TYR A 77 -3.47 3.59 -4.01
N ARG A 78 -3.78 3.96 -2.76
CA ARG A 78 -2.86 4.64 -1.85
C ARG A 78 -2.57 3.70 -0.68
N ILE A 79 -1.31 3.37 -0.49
CA ILE A 79 -0.83 2.63 0.68
C ILE A 79 -0.43 3.69 1.69
N LEU A 80 -1.21 3.86 2.75
CA LEU A 80 -0.93 4.80 3.83
C LEU A 80 -0.13 4.10 4.92
N PHE A 81 0.92 4.75 5.41
CA PHE A 81 1.77 4.18 6.44
C PHE A 81 2.42 5.26 7.31
N THR A 82 2.88 4.86 8.48
CA THR A 82 3.74 5.66 9.36
C THR A 82 5.08 4.96 9.54
N ILE A 83 6.08 5.70 10.02
CA ILE A 83 7.41 5.18 10.32
C ILE A 83 7.62 5.34 11.82
N LEU A 84 7.79 4.22 12.52
CA LEU A 84 8.15 4.20 13.94
C LEU A 84 9.68 4.04 14.06
N GLU A 85 10.28 4.76 15.01
CA GLU A 85 11.71 4.69 15.34
C GLU A 85 11.96 3.83 16.58
#